data_AF-A0A7X0ZAD7-F1
#
_entry.id   AF-A0A7X0ZAD7-F1
#
_cell.length_a   1.000
_cell.length_b   1.000
_cell.length_c   1.000
_cell.angle_alpha   90.00
_cell.angle_beta   90.00
_cell.angle_gamma   90.00
#
_symmetry.space_group_name_H-M   'P 1'
#
loop_
_entity.id
_entity.type
_entity.pdbx_description
1 polymer ?
#
loop_
_entity_poly.entity_id
_entity_poly.type
_entity_poly.pdbx_seq_one_letter_code
_entity_poly.pdbx_strand_id
1 'polypeptide(L)'
;MSKQTKIIILVIVTMLSILGGFLFIKNQENQAFFNDQKEKVTIYLKYNIPDFNTVTFTNEEFNPIGISIDGYINNDKNLSFTAGKDVKIFSCSEELDKMFKEPRKGYDEIIEKEETSL
;
A
#
# COMPACT_ATOMS: atom_id res chain seq x y z
N MET A 1 -35.57 -35.37 -4.35
CA MET A 1 -34.61 -34.64 -5.23
C MET A 1 -34.04 -35.61 -6.25
N SER A 2 -34.20 -35.35 -7.55
CA SER A 2 -33.78 -36.30 -8.59
C SER A 2 -32.24 -36.39 -8.66
N LYS A 3 -31.72 -37.49 -9.23
CA LYS A 3 -30.28 -37.68 -9.44
C LYS A 3 -29.68 -36.52 -10.25
N GLN A 4 -30.42 -36.01 -11.24
CA GLN A 4 -30.01 -34.87 -12.05
C GLN A 4 -29.94 -33.58 -11.22
N THR A 5 -30.93 -33.29 -10.36
CA THR A 5 -30.90 -32.13 -9.48
C THR A 5 -29.73 -32.17 -8.50
N LYS A 6 -29.38 -33.34 -7.96
CA LYS A 6 -28.20 -33.53 -7.09
C LYS A 6 -26.89 -33.22 -7.82
N ILE A 7 -26.75 -33.68 -9.08
CA ILE A 7 -25.56 -33.42 -9.90
C ILE A 7 -25.43 -31.93 -10.23
N ILE A 8 -26.53 -31.27 -10.60
CA ILE A 8 -26.54 -29.83 -10.90
C ILE A 8 -26.09 -29.02 -9.68
N ILE A 9 -26.63 -29.32 -8.49
CA ILE A 9 -26.24 -28.64 -7.26
C ILE A 9 -24.74 -28.84 -6.97
N LEU A 10 -24.23 -30.06 -7.14
CA LEU A 10 -22.82 -30.35 -6.92
C LEU A 10 -21.92 -29.50 -7.84
N VAL A 11 -22.25 -29.42 -9.13
CA VAL A 11 -21.48 -28.63 -10.11
C VAL A 11 -21.49 -27.13 -9.74
N ILE A 12 -22.64 -26.59 -9.35
CA ILE A 12 -22.76 -25.19 -8.92
C ILE A 12 -21.90 -24.93 -7.68
N VAL A 13 -21.98 -25.80 -6.68
CA VAL A 13 -21.19 -25.66 -5.44
C VAL A 13 -19.70 -25.71 -5.73
N THR A 14 -19.26 -26.62 -6.60
CA THR A 14 -17.84 -26.71 -7.00
C THR A 14 -17.38 -25.44 -7.74
N MET A 15 -18.21 -24.90 -8.64
CA MET A 15 -17.85 -23.70 -9.41
C MET A 15 -17.76 -22.46 -8.50
N LEU A 16 -18.70 -22.31 -7.57
CA LEU A 16 -18.67 -21.25 -6.56
C LEU A 16 -17.46 -21.37 -5.63
N SER A 17 -17.08 -22.59 -5.25
CA SER A 17 -15.92 -22.82 -4.38
C SER A 17 -14.60 -22.41 -5.06
N ILE A 18 -14.46 -22.72 -6.36
CA ILE A 18 -13.28 -22.32 -7.15
C ILE A 18 -13.21 -20.80 -7.27
N LEU A 19 -14.33 -20.16 -7.62
CA LEU A 19 -14.39 -18.70 -7.76
C LEU A 19 -14.10 -18.00 -6.42
N GLY A 20 -14.70 -18.49 -5.33
CA GLY A 20 -14.45 -17.99 -3.98
C GLY A 20 -12.98 -18.14 -3.57
N GLY A 21 -12.38 -19.30 -3.82
CA GLY A 21 -10.96 -19.54 -3.52
C GLY A 21 -10.03 -18.61 -4.30
N PHE A 22 -10.30 -18.39 -5.59
CA PHE A 22 -9.52 -17.45 -6.40
C PHE A 22 -9.61 -16.00 -5.89
N LEU A 23 -10.82 -15.53 -5.56
CA LEU A 23 -11.02 -14.18 -5.02
C LEU A 23 -10.33 -14.00 -3.66
N PHE A 24 -10.34 -15.04 -2.81
CA PHE A 24 -9.68 -15.01 -1.51
C PHE A 24 -8.16 -14.84 -1.64
N ILE A 25 -7.51 -15.65 -2.49
CA ILE A 25 -6.07 -15.57 -2.73
C ILE A 25 -5.68 -14.20 -3.28
N LYS A 26 -6.41 -13.72 -4.30
CA LYS A 26 -6.15 -12.41 -4.91
C LYS A 26 -6.26 -11.26 -3.90
N ASN A 27 -7.24 -11.32 -2.99
CA ASN A 27 -7.40 -10.30 -1.95
C ASN A 27 -6.22 -10.31 -0.96
N GLN A 28 -5.73 -11.51 -0.61
CA GLN A 28 -4.58 -11.65 0.30
C GLN A 28 -3.30 -11.11 -0.33
N GLU A 29 -3.05 -11.39 -1.61
CA GLU A 29 -1.90 -10.84 -2.35
C GLU A 29 -1.94 -9.31 -2.42
N ASN A 30 -3.11 -8.73 -2.71
CA ASN A 30 -3.30 -7.29 -2.73
C ASN A 30 -3.00 -6.65 -1.36
N GLN A 31 -3.50 -7.25 -0.28
CA GLN A 31 -3.28 -6.74 1.06
C GLN A 31 -1.80 -6.83 1.46
N ALA A 32 -1.13 -7.95 1.16
CA ALA A 32 0.30 -8.10 1.41
C ALA A 32 1.12 -7.04 0.66
N PHE A 33 0.74 -6.79 -0.59
CA PHE A 33 1.37 -5.77 -1.41
C PHE A 33 1.19 -4.35 -0.85
N PHE A 34 -0.03 -3.95 -0.47
CA PHE A 34 -0.24 -2.64 0.14
C PHE A 34 0.49 -2.48 1.48
N ASN A 35 0.58 -3.55 2.28
CA ASN A 35 1.33 -3.52 3.54
C ASN A 35 2.83 -3.25 3.32
N ASP A 36 3.47 -3.92 2.34
CA ASP A 36 4.86 -3.66 1.94
C ASP A 36 5.06 -2.22 1.49
N GLN A 37 4.13 -1.68 0.71
CA GLN A 37 4.21 -0.30 0.23
C GLN A 37 4.04 0.73 1.36
N LYS A 38 3.12 0.48 2.31
CA LYS A 38 2.97 1.32 3.51
C LYS A 38 4.24 1.35 4.36
N GLU A 39 4.92 0.21 4.49
CA GLU A 39 6.19 0.14 5.22
C GLU A 39 7.26 1.00 4.54
N LYS A 40 7.42 0.88 3.21
CA LYS A 40 8.35 1.70 2.41
C LYS A 40 8.07 3.20 2.53
N VAL A 41 6.80 3.59 2.43
CA VAL A 41 6.37 5.00 2.62
C VAL A 41 6.68 5.48 4.04
N THR A 42 6.44 4.64 5.05
CA THR A 42 6.73 4.98 6.45
C THR A 42 8.22 5.22 6.66
N ILE A 43 9.08 4.34 6.14
CA ILE A 43 10.55 4.48 6.20
C ILE A 43 10.99 5.76 5.49
N TYR A 44 10.48 6.02 4.28
CA TYR A 44 10.78 7.21 3.52
C TYR A 44 10.41 8.51 4.28
N LEU A 45 9.20 8.58 4.83
CA LEU A 45 8.73 9.74 5.59
C LEU A 45 9.57 9.93 6.85
N LYS A 46 9.77 8.86 7.64
CA LYS A 46 10.56 8.89 8.86
C LYS A 46 12.00 9.33 8.63
N TYR A 47 12.62 8.87 7.54
CA TYR A 47 13.99 9.26 7.24
C TYR A 47 14.08 10.71 6.80
N ASN A 48 13.19 11.16 5.91
CA ASN A 48 13.30 12.46 5.27
C ASN A 48 12.68 13.61 6.06
N ILE A 49 11.82 13.35 7.03
CA ILE A 49 11.14 14.37 7.83
C ILE A 49 11.66 14.28 9.27
N PRO A 50 12.48 15.23 9.74
CA PRO A 50 13.06 15.20 11.08
C PRO A 50 12.02 15.13 12.21
N ASP A 51 10.91 15.86 12.06
CA ASP A 51 9.81 15.92 13.05
C ASP A 51 8.69 14.91 12.75
N PHE A 52 9.02 13.78 12.12
CA PHE A 52 8.07 12.70 11.86
C PHE A 52 7.68 12.01 13.18
N ASN A 53 6.38 11.85 13.41
CA ASN A 53 5.82 11.15 14.58
C ASN A 53 4.94 9.98 14.16
N THR A 54 3.85 10.25 13.43
CA THR A 54 2.88 9.23 13.02
C THR A 54 2.52 9.36 11.55
N VAL A 55 2.09 8.25 10.94
CA VAL A 55 1.47 8.22 9.62
C VAL A 55 0.10 7.56 9.73
N THR A 56 -0.89 8.15 9.06
CA THR A 56 -2.23 7.57 8.92
C THR A 56 -2.52 7.37 7.45
N PHE A 57 -2.75 6.12 7.05
CA PHE A 57 -3.18 5.76 5.71
C PHE A 57 -4.70 5.84 5.59
N THR A 58 -5.20 6.47 4.54
CA THR A 58 -6.64 6.75 4.35
C THR A 58 -7.24 6.03 3.16
N ASN A 59 -6.45 5.68 2.15
CA ASN A 59 -6.93 5.02 0.95
C ASN A 59 -5.86 4.09 0.36
N GLU A 60 -6.33 3.02 -0.27
CA GLU A 60 -5.54 2.01 -1.00
C GLU A 60 -6.30 1.69 -2.28
N GLU A 61 -5.77 2.10 -3.43
CA GLU A 61 -6.48 1.94 -4.69
C GLU A 61 -5.57 1.42 -5.79
N PHE A 62 -6.12 0.51 -6.60
CA PHE A 62 -5.58 0.17 -7.92
C PHE A 62 -6.25 1.08 -8.95
N ASN A 63 -5.49 2.00 -9.51
CA ASN A 63 -5.95 2.95 -10.53
C ASN A 63 -5.31 2.62 -11.90
N PRO A 64 -5.76 3.24 -13.01
CA PRO A 64 -5.20 2.95 -14.34
C PRO A 64 -3.69 3.23 -14.46
N ILE A 65 -3.13 4.10 -13.62
CA ILE A 65 -1.71 4.47 -13.59
C ILE A 65 -0.90 3.47 -12.75
N GLY A 66 -1.54 2.71 -11.87
CA GLY A 66 -0.92 1.70 -11.02
C GLY A 66 -1.61 1.61 -9.67
N ILE A 67 -0.87 1.93 -8.62
CA ILE A 67 -1.43 2.00 -7.26
C ILE A 67 -1.34 3.42 -6.72
N SER A 68 -2.24 3.75 -5.80
CA SER A 68 -2.16 4.94 -4.97
C SER A 68 -2.44 4.59 -3.53
N ILE A 69 -1.58 5.10 -2.64
CA ILE A 69 -1.75 5.09 -1.20
C ILE A 69 -1.82 6.54 -0.75
N ASP A 70 -2.95 6.91 -0.18
CA ASP A 70 -3.15 8.24 0.39
C ASP A 70 -2.98 8.20 1.89
N GLY A 71 -2.48 9.31 2.44
CA GLY A 71 -2.37 9.44 3.88
C GLY A 71 -1.99 10.84 4.32
N TYR A 72 -1.80 10.97 5.63
CA TYR A 72 -1.30 12.18 6.26
C TYR A 72 -0.42 11.83 7.46
N ILE A 73 0.44 12.76 7.86
CA ILE A 73 1.34 12.56 9.01
C ILE A 73 0.97 13.41 10.21
N ASN A 74 1.50 13.03 11.38
CA ASN A 74 1.42 13.80 12.64
C ASN A 74 -0.01 14.17 13.06
N ASN A 75 -0.99 13.36 12.65
CA ASN A 75 -2.41 13.59 12.84
C ASN A 75 -2.94 14.91 12.25
N ASP A 76 -2.21 15.52 11.31
CA ASP A 76 -2.61 16.75 10.63
C ASP A 76 -2.95 16.44 9.17
N LYS A 77 -4.23 16.61 8.81
CA LYS A 77 -4.73 16.36 7.45
C LYS A 77 -4.16 17.32 6.41
N ASN A 78 -3.63 18.48 6.83
CA ASN A 78 -2.94 19.39 5.93
C ASN A 78 -1.60 18.81 5.49
N LEU A 79 -0.97 17.96 6.31
CA LEU A 79 0.27 17.26 6.00
C LEU A 79 0.01 15.97 5.21
N SER A 80 -0.71 16.10 4.11
CA SER A 80 -1.18 14.98 3.28
C SER A 80 -0.21 14.60 2.15
N PHE A 81 -0.28 13.34 1.74
CA PHE A 81 0.49 12.78 0.63
C PHE A 81 -0.30 11.72 -0.15
N THR A 82 0.15 11.50 -1.38
CA THR A 82 -0.21 10.37 -2.24
C THR A 82 1.08 9.71 -2.73
N ALA A 83 1.22 8.42 -2.47
CA ALA A 83 2.35 7.60 -2.88
C ALA A 83 1.92 6.55 -3.93
N GLY A 84 2.76 6.36 -4.95
CA GLY A 84 2.55 5.36 -6.00
C GLY A 84 3.19 4.00 -5.70
N LYS A 85 3.38 3.20 -6.76
CA LYS A 85 3.92 1.83 -6.71
C LYS A 85 5.35 1.71 -6.20
N ASP A 86 6.10 2.77 -6.35
CA ASP A 86 7.47 2.90 -5.93
C ASP A 86 7.52 4.32 -5.38
N VAL A 87 8.06 4.52 -4.18
CA VAL A 87 8.07 5.84 -3.48
C VAL A 87 8.72 6.94 -4.34
N LYS A 88 9.34 6.57 -5.46
CA LYS A 88 9.70 7.44 -6.59
C LYS A 88 8.56 8.34 -7.08
N ILE A 89 7.32 7.83 -7.09
CA ILE A 89 6.13 8.63 -7.38
C ILE A 89 5.53 9.02 -6.04
N PHE A 90 5.95 10.17 -5.52
CA PHE A 90 5.46 10.72 -4.28
C PHE A 90 5.06 12.17 -4.50
N SER A 91 3.83 12.49 -4.10
CA SER A 91 3.29 13.84 -4.13
C SER A 91 2.76 14.19 -2.75
N CYS A 92 2.90 15.44 -2.36
CA CYS A 92 2.45 15.92 -1.06
C CYS A 92 1.94 17.35 -1.12
N SER A 93 1.22 17.73 -0.08
CA SER A 93 0.87 19.11 0.24
C SER A 93 2.10 20.01 0.33
N GLU A 94 1.91 21.31 0.09
CA GLU A 94 2.99 22.31 0.23
C GLU A 94 3.50 22.42 1.67
N GLU A 95 2.61 22.22 2.65
CA GLU A 95 2.95 22.21 4.07
C GLU A 95 3.86 21.03 4.42
N LEU A 96 3.53 19.83 3.92
CA LEU A 96 4.36 18.64 4.12
C LEU A 96 5.70 18.78 3.38
N ASP A 97 5.70 19.35 2.17
CA ASP A 97 6.90 19.53 1.35
C ASP A 97 7.98 20.35 2.08
N LYS A 98 7.57 21.37 2.83
CA LYS A 98 8.45 22.23 3.63
C LYS A 98 9.10 21.51 4.83
N MET A 99 8.58 20.35 5.24
CA MET A 99 9.12 19.57 6.36
C MET A 99 10.25 18.62 5.95
N PHE A 100 10.47 18.43 4.64
CA PHE A 100 11.54 17.56 4.15
C PHE A 100 12.91 18.17 4.41
N LYS A 101 13.84 17.34 4.86
CA LYS A 101 15.27 17.67 4.83
C LYS A 101 15.78 17.60 3.39
N GLU A 102 16.65 18.54 3.02
CA GLU A 102 17.26 18.59 1.69
C GLU A 102 18.74 18.18 1.75
N PRO A 103 19.25 17.34 0.81
CA PRO A 103 18.49 16.71 -0.28
C PRO A 103 17.65 15.52 0.22
N ARG A 104 16.48 15.33 -0.39
CA ARG A 104 15.65 14.14 -0.17
C ARG A 104 16.37 12.87 -0.60
N LYS A 105 16.14 11.78 0.13
CA LYS A 105 16.68 10.46 -0.14
C LYS A 105 15.59 9.49 -0.53
N GLY A 106 15.77 8.82 -1.67
CA GLY A 106 14.88 7.74 -2.10
C GLY A 106 15.01 6.51 -1.20
N TYR A 107 14.01 5.65 -1.23
CA TYR A 107 13.97 4.42 -0.42
C TYR A 107 15.22 3.55 -0.60
N ASP A 108 15.61 3.26 -1.84
CA ASP A 108 16.77 2.41 -2.15
C ASP A 108 18.08 2.98 -1.54
N GLU A 109 18.26 4.30 -1.59
CA GLU A 109 19.42 4.98 -0.98
C GLU A 109 19.40 4.95 0.56
N ILE A 110 18.21 4.89 1.17
CA ILE A 110 18.05 4.82 2.62
C ILE A 110 18.48 3.42 3.10
N ILE A 111 17.99 2.37 2.44
CA ILE A 111 18.28 0.98 2.81
C ILE A 111 19.77 0.67 2.61
N GLU A 112 20.38 1.09 1.51
CA GLU A 112 21.82 0.88 1.26
C GLU A 112 22.69 1.50 2.37
N LYS A 113 22.30 2.67 2.89
CA LYS A 113 22.99 3.31 4.01
C LYS A 113 22.81 2.59 5.33
N GLU A 114 21.62 2.07 5.61
CA GLU A 114 21.36 1.32 6.84
C GLU A 114 22.13 0.00 6.85
N GLU A 115 22.20 -0.70 5.71
CA GLU A 115 22.97 -1.94 5.56
C GLU A 115 24.49 -1.73 5.66
N THR A 116 25.02 -0.60 5.17
CA THR A 116 26.45 -0.28 5.23
C THR A 116 26.90 0.32 6.57
N SER A 117 25.96 0.68 7.44
CA SER A 117 26.22 1.21 8.79
C SER A 117 26.22 0.13 9.89
N LEU A 118 25.93 -1.12 9.52
CA LEU A 118 25.97 -2.34 10.35
C LEU A 118 27.34 -3.03 10.24
#